data_AF-A0AAD2GE38-F1
#
_entry.id   AF-A0AAD2GE38-F1
#
_cell.length_a   1.000
_cell.length_b   1.000
_cell.length_c   1.000
_cell.angle_alpha   90.00
_cell.angle_beta   90.00
_cell.angle_gamma   90.00
#
_symmetry.space_group_name_H-M   'P 1'
#
loop_
_entity.id
_entity.type
_entity.pdbx_description
1 polymer ?
#
loop_
_entity_poly.entity_id
_entity_poly.type
_entity_poly.pdbx_seq_one_letter_code
_entity_poly.pdbx_strand_id
1 'polypeptide(L)'
;MELEVDQDALKWLNWCRMFLQVCTVSDIVTADGLSIRESMWHGERDYAHRSSYQWPRTVRPNRNHWKVWQEHLTRALLVSDGPQRLLRHPLGPWIDPLDNWNWLWSSTHGLFHRQGHGWQHYRPRSFSTRNIQWDYPRSTQLSGCKRPHNEHTDNGVSFLPAPFWNQPLPADLCRATVHITPSLGTLALTGIGTASLQPHHDSQPSLLAAWMAASARVTEYVGWTPEEIEIDGDKSLLVVALLEDRLCVISDGSYKLGPGMAAVQLLPRKGGTERIIVRCQTPGLTDDQSAYRSELIGLLAGIMVVDWLLDQ
;
A
#
# COMPACT_ATOMS: atom_id res chain seq x y z
N MET A 1 20.56 12.63 -12.82
CA MET A 1 21.04 13.06 -11.50
C MET A 1 20.63 11.97 -10.55
N GLU A 2 21.54 11.04 -10.26
CA GLU A 2 21.28 9.96 -9.31
C GLU A 2 20.97 10.55 -7.93
N LEU A 3 19.91 10.04 -7.32
CA LEU A 3 19.48 10.45 -6.00
C LEU A 3 20.38 9.75 -4.99
N GLU A 4 21.54 10.34 -4.71
CA GLU A 4 22.35 9.93 -3.58
C GLU A 4 21.60 10.34 -2.30
N VAL A 5 20.89 9.38 -1.71
CA VAL A 5 20.17 9.57 -0.44
C VAL A 5 21.08 9.10 0.68
N ASP A 6 21.38 10.00 1.60
CA ASP A 6 22.18 9.71 2.79
C ASP A 6 21.61 8.52 3.60
N GLN A 7 22.50 7.67 4.13
CA GLN A 7 22.13 6.46 4.87
C GLN A 7 21.28 6.78 6.11
N ASP A 8 21.58 7.89 6.79
CA ASP A 8 20.78 8.33 7.93
C ASP A 8 19.37 8.75 7.50
N ALA A 9 19.22 9.39 6.34
CA ALA A 9 17.90 9.71 5.78
C ALA A 9 17.11 8.43 5.48
N LEU A 10 17.72 7.42 4.83
CA LEU A 10 17.07 6.13 4.56
C LEU A 10 16.59 5.44 5.84
N LYS A 11 17.41 5.45 6.89
CA LYS A 11 17.05 4.91 8.21
C LYS A 11 15.79 5.59 8.77
N TRP A 12 15.72 6.92 8.68
CA TRP A 12 14.58 7.67 9.20
C TRP A 12 13.33 7.54 8.34
N LEU A 13 13.46 7.45 7.02
CA LEU A 13 12.37 7.12 6.11
C LEU A 13 11.78 5.75 6.44
N ASN A 14 12.65 4.76 6.66
CA ASN A 14 12.24 3.43 7.09
C ASN A 14 11.51 3.46 8.45
N TRP A 15 11.98 4.28 9.39
CA TRP A 15 11.31 4.42 10.70
C TRP A 15 9.94 5.10 10.59
N CYS A 16 9.83 6.14 9.77
CA CYS A 16 8.57 6.83 9.49
C CYS A 16 7.53 5.88 8.86
N ARG A 17 7.90 5.11 7.83
CA ARG A 17 6.98 4.15 7.21
C ARG A 17 6.58 3.03 8.18
N MET A 18 7.50 2.55 9.03
CA MET A 18 7.19 1.53 10.04
C MET A 18 6.25 2.07 11.13
N PHE A 19 6.39 3.35 11.51
CA PHE A 19 5.47 4.00 12.44
C PHE A 19 4.06 4.13 11.84
N LEU A 20 3.96 4.50 10.56
CA LEU A 20 2.70 4.60 9.83
C LEU A 20 2.12 3.24 9.43
N GLN A 21 2.93 2.18 9.45
CA GLN A 21 2.58 0.83 8.97
C GLN A 21 2.25 0.79 7.47
N VAL A 22 3.08 1.43 6.66
CA VAL A 22 2.90 1.54 5.20
C VAL A 22 4.09 0.95 4.43
N CYS A 23 3.80 0.30 3.31
CA CYS A 23 4.76 -0.37 2.43
C CYS A 23 4.77 0.24 1.03
N THR A 24 3.63 0.71 0.55
CA THR A 24 3.42 1.13 -0.84
C THR A 24 2.94 2.58 -0.93
N VAL A 25 3.04 3.18 -2.12
CA VAL A 25 2.47 4.50 -2.37
C VAL A 25 0.93 4.48 -2.23
N SER A 26 0.27 3.37 -2.61
CA SER A 26 -1.17 3.16 -2.43
C SER A 26 -1.63 3.31 -0.98
N ASP A 27 -0.78 2.99 0.00
CA ASP A 27 -1.15 3.07 1.42
C ASP A 27 -1.27 4.53 1.92
N ILE A 28 -0.60 5.47 1.26
CA ILE A 28 -0.48 6.86 1.73
C ILE A 28 -1.26 7.87 0.89
N VAL A 29 -1.88 7.47 -0.20
CA VAL A 29 -2.58 8.38 -1.11
C VAL A 29 -4.08 8.45 -0.85
N THR A 30 -4.70 9.49 -1.40
CA THR A 30 -6.15 9.67 -1.44
C THR A 30 -6.80 8.58 -2.29
N ALA A 31 -8.08 8.31 -2.06
CA ALA A 31 -8.82 7.24 -2.72
C ALA A 31 -8.91 7.46 -4.23
N ASP A 32 -8.81 8.69 -4.74
CA ASP A 32 -8.72 8.96 -6.18
C ASP A 32 -7.31 8.74 -6.77
N GLY A 33 -6.32 8.38 -5.95
CA GLY A 33 -4.95 8.10 -6.37
C GLY A 33 -4.16 9.34 -6.77
N LEU A 34 -4.65 10.55 -6.46
CA LEU A 34 -4.07 11.81 -6.97
C LEU A 34 -3.05 12.47 -6.04
N SER A 35 -3.25 12.36 -4.72
CA SER A 35 -2.51 13.14 -3.73
C SER A 35 -2.12 12.31 -2.51
N ILE A 36 -1.04 12.68 -1.83
CA ILE A 36 -0.72 12.09 -0.52
C ILE A 36 -1.70 12.61 0.54
N ARG A 37 -2.24 11.70 1.37
CA ARG A 37 -3.14 12.02 2.49
C ARG A 37 -2.45 12.93 3.50
N GLU A 38 -3.18 13.93 3.99
CA GLU A 38 -2.65 14.88 4.96
C GLU A 38 -2.21 14.23 6.27
N SER A 39 -2.95 13.24 6.76
CA SER A 39 -2.59 12.46 7.96
C SER A 39 -1.23 11.78 7.77
N MET A 40 -1.00 11.14 6.61
CA MET A 40 0.25 10.44 6.30
C MET A 40 1.42 11.41 6.10
N TRP A 41 1.14 12.58 5.53
CA TRP A 41 2.11 13.67 5.39
C TRP A 41 2.64 14.17 6.74
N HIS A 42 1.77 14.26 7.75
CA HIS A 42 2.10 14.72 9.10
C HIS A 42 2.42 13.57 10.07
N GLY A 43 2.55 12.35 9.57
CA GLY A 43 2.91 11.18 10.36
C GLY A 43 1.81 10.72 11.31
N GLU A 44 0.54 11.03 11.06
CA GLU A 44 -0.60 10.60 11.86
C GLU A 44 -1.01 9.18 11.47
N ARG A 45 -0.85 8.25 12.42
CA ARG A 45 -1.13 6.84 12.21
C ARG A 45 -2.64 6.58 12.21
N ASP A 46 -3.13 5.94 11.17
CA ASP A 46 -4.48 5.41 11.09
C ASP A 46 -4.51 4.04 11.78
N TYR A 47 -4.95 3.98 13.04
CA TYR A 47 -5.01 2.72 13.80
C TYR A 47 -6.10 1.77 13.29
N ALA A 48 -7.03 2.25 12.48
CA ALA A 48 -8.04 1.41 11.86
C ALA A 48 -7.53 0.79 10.55
N HIS A 49 -6.37 1.22 10.03
CA HIS A 49 -5.75 0.62 8.86
C HIS A 49 -5.34 -0.84 9.15
N ARG A 50 -5.76 -1.75 8.27
CA ARG A 50 -5.46 -3.18 8.39
C ARG A 50 -4.29 -3.52 7.48
N SER A 51 -3.10 -3.65 8.06
CA SER A 51 -1.97 -4.23 7.36
C SER A 51 -1.92 -5.74 7.60
N SER A 52 -1.63 -6.52 6.56
CA SER A 52 -1.36 -7.95 6.64
C SER A 52 -0.03 -8.26 7.33
N TYR A 53 0.87 -7.27 7.43
CA TYR A 53 2.18 -7.43 8.03
C TYR A 53 2.15 -7.31 9.56
N GLN A 54 3.00 -8.10 10.21
CA GLN A 54 3.36 -7.88 11.60
C GLN A 54 4.39 -6.77 11.68
N TRP A 55 4.02 -5.65 12.28
CA TRP A 55 4.89 -4.49 12.39
C TRP A 55 5.66 -4.48 13.71
N PRO A 56 6.93 -4.03 13.71
CA PRO A 56 7.67 -3.83 14.94
C PRO A 56 7.01 -2.74 15.80
N ARG A 57 7.20 -2.82 17.11
CA ARG A 57 6.80 -1.76 18.03
C ARG A 57 7.68 -0.54 17.78
N THR A 58 7.09 0.54 17.31
CA THR A 58 7.78 1.79 17.00
C THR A 58 7.27 2.94 17.87
N VAL A 59 8.18 3.85 18.19
CA VAL A 59 7.85 5.15 18.79
C VAL A 59 7.71 6.18 17.67
N ARG A 60 6.80 7.14 17.85
CA ARG A 60 6.61 8.24 16.90
C ARG A 60 7.94 9.00 16.71
N PRO A 61 8.47 9.11 15.49
CA PRO A 61 9.62 9.94 15.20
C PRO A 61 9.37 11.40 15.57
N ASN A 62 10.44 12.11 15.96
CA ASN A 62 10.37 13.53 16.23
C ASN A 62 10.09 14.35 14.96
N ARG A 63 9.82 15.65 15.13
CA ARG A 63 9.46 16.56 14.04
C ARG A 63 10.53 16.66 12.94
N ASN A 64 11.82 16.54 13.28
CA ASN A 64 12.89 16.65 12.28
C ASN A 64 12.88 15.47 11.31
N HIS A 65 12.59 14.25 11.80
CA HIS A 65 12.49 13.08 10.93
C HIS A 65 11.25 13.11 10.03
N TRP A 66 10.15 13.74 10.49
CA TRP A 66 9.01 14.00 9.61
C TRP A 66 9.31 15.04 8.53
N LYS A 67 10.20 16.01 8.77
CA LYS A 67 10.69 16.89 7.69
C LYS A 67 11.46 16.08 6.64
N VAL A 68 12.34 15.18 7.07
CA VAL A 68 13.06 14.27 6.14
C VAL A 68 12.08 13.45 5.31
N TRP A 69 11.03 12.89 5.93
CA TRP A 69 9.94 12.21 5.24
C TRP A 69 9.27 13.07 4.16
N GLN A 70 8.86 14.29 4.53
CA GLN A 70 8.21 15.23 3.62
C GLN A 70 9.11 15.62 2.45
N GLU A 71 10.37 16.00 2.73
CA GLU A 71 11.35 16.40 1.72
C GLU A 71 11.60 15.30 0.69
N HIS A 72 11.73 14.04 1.14
CA HIS A 72 11.99 12.91 0.23
C HIS A 72 10.75 12.50 -0.56
N LEU A 73 9.57 12.53 0.04
CA LEU A 73 8.32 12.29 -0.70
C LEU A 73 8.08 13.39 -1.74
N THR A 74 8.31 14.67 -1.39
CA THR A 74 8.24 15.77 -2.36
C THR A 74 9.15 15.52 -3.55
N ARG A 75 10.41 15.15 -3.28
CA ARG A 75 11.40 14.94 -4.33
C ARG A 75 11.09 13.72 -5.19
N ALA A 76 10.63 12.63 -4.59
CA ALA A 76 10.43 11.35 -5.27
C ALA A 76 9.07 11.23 -5.98
N LEU A 77 7.99 11.74 -5.37
CA LEU A 77 6.63 11.42 -5.80
C LEU A 77 5.84 12.63 -6.32
N LEU A 78 6.17 13.85 -5.90
CA LEU A 78 5.32 15.01 -6.12
C LEU A 78 5.70 15.82 -7.37
N VAL A 79 4.72 16.56 -7.90
CA VAL A 79 4.94 17.57 -8.95
C VAL A 79 5.63 18.80 -8.38
N SER A 80 5.20 19.24 -7.19
CA SER A 80 5.72 20.43 -6.50
C SER A 80 5.51 20.32 -4.99
N ASP A 81 6.20 21.19 -4.24
CA ASP A 81 6.07 21.32 -2.78
C ASP A 81 4.80 22.09 -2.36
N GLY A 82 3.67 21.76 -2.99
CA GLY A 82 2.39 22.43 -2.78
C GLY A 82 1.52 21.75 -1.72
N PRO A 83 0.56 22.48 -1.11
CA PRO A 83 -0.33 21.93 -0.09
C PRO A 83 -1.24 20.81 -0.62
N GLN A 84 -1.40 20.69 -1.94
CA GLN A 84 -2.21 19.65 -2.57
C GLN A 84 -1.50 18.29 -2.59
N ARG A 85 -0.16 18.26 -2.46
CA ARG A 85 0.67 17.04 -2.48
C ARG A 85 0.34 16.12 -3.66
N LEU A 86 0.20 16.71 -4.85
CA LEU A 86 -0.16 16.01 -6.08
C LEU A 86 0.98 15.12 -6.56
N LEU A 87 0.65 13.87 -6.84
CA LEU A 87 1.59 12.92 -7.44
C LEU A 87 1.96 13.35 -8.86
N ARG A 88 3.22 13.15 -9.21
CA ARG A 88 3.71 13.29 -10.60
C ARG A 88 3.08 12.24 -11.52
N HIS A 89 2.89 11.05 -10.98
CA HIS A 89 2.25 9.94 -11.66
C HIS A 89 1.07 9.47 -10.78
N PRO A 90 -0.16 9.91 -11.08
CA PRO A 90 -1.35 9.43 -10.39
C PRO A 90 -1.45 7.91 -10.45
N LEU A 91 -2.02 7.31 -9.40
CA LEU A 91 -2.29 5.88 -9.42
C LEU A 91 -3.44 5.54 -10.38
N GLY A 92 -3.44 4.30 -10.86
CA GLY A 92 -4.54 3.75 -11.65
C GLY A 92 -5.73 3.30 -10.80
N PRO A 93 -6.72 2.64 -11.43
CA PRO A 93 -7.86 2.06 -10.72
C PRO A 93 -7.42 1.06 -9.64
N TRP A 94 -8.16 1.01 -8.54
CA TRP A 94 -7.88 0.07 -7.45
C TRP A 94 -8.18 -1.37 -7.87
N ILE A 95 -7.28 -2.27 -7.48
CA ILE A 95 -7.35 -3.71 -7.79
C ILE A 95 -7.65 -4.56 -6.56
N ASP A 96 -7.51 -4.03 -5.35
CA ASP A 96 -7.78 -4.76 -4.11
C ASP A 96 -9.27 -4.70 -3.72
N PRO A 97 -9.75 -5.57 -2.82
CA PRO A 97 -11.11 -5.52 -2.30
C PRO A 97 -11.38 -4.25 -1.47
N LEU A 98 -12.63 -3.75 -1.49
CA LEU A 98 -13.07 -2.61 -0.68
C LEU A 98 -12.87 -2.83 0.84
N ASP A 99 -12.63 -4.07 1.27
CA ASP A 99 -12.53 -4.42 2.67
C ASP A 99 -11.33 -3.82 3.41
N ASN A 100 -10.32 -3.39 2.67
CA ASN A 100 -9.16 -2.73 3.23
C ASN A 100 -9.41 -1.24 3.55
N TRP A 101 -10.54 -0.67 3.09
CA TRP A 101 -10.89 0.73 3.33
C TRP A 101 -11.86 0.92 4.49
N ASN A 102 -11.56 1.91 5.33
CA ASN A 102 -12.41 2.32 6.43
C ASN A 102 -13.54 3.26 6.00
N TRP A 103 -13.35 4.00 4.92
CA TRP A 103 -14.33 4.95 4.41
C TRP A 103 -14.78 4.52 3.02
N LEU A 104 -16.10 4.38 2.85
CA LEU A 104 -16.74 4.08 1.57
C LEU A 104 -17.78 5.16 1.24
N TRP A 105 -17.95 5.41 -0.05
CA TRP A 105 -18.93 6.35 -0.59
C TRP A 105 -19.89 5.64 -1.52
N SER A 106 -21.18 5.89 -1.33
CA SER A 106 -22.25 5.49 -2.24
C SER A 106 -22.90 6.75 -2.79
N SER A 107 -23.12 6.78 -4.10
CA SER A 107 -23.80 7.89 -4.76
C SER A 107 -25.26 8.03 -4.30
N THR A 108 -25.86 6.91 -3.90
CA THR A 108 -27.27 6.81 -3.51
C THR A 108 -27.49 6.96 -2.00
N HIS A 109 -26.57 6.46 -1.19
CA HIS A 109 -26.73 6.41 0.26
C HIS A 109 -25.82 7.39 1.00
N GLY A 110 -24.70 7.81 0.43
CA GLY A 110 -23.75 8.70 1.07
C GLY A 110 -22.56 7.97 1.68
N LEU A 111 -22.06 8.46 2.82
CA LEU A 111 -20.77 8.07 3.36
C LEU A 111 -20.91 6.99 4.42
N PHE A 112 -20.04 5.99 4.39
CA PHE A 112 -19.97 4.89 5.33
C PHE A 112 -18.59 4.87 5.99
N HIS A 113 -18.56 4.66 7.31
CA HIS A 113 -17.34 4.49 8.08
C HIS A 113 -17.36 3.15 8.82
N ARG A 114 -16.30 2.36 8.67
CA ARG A 114 -16.16 1.08 9.33
C ARG A 114 -15.87 1.30 10.82
N GLN A 115 -16.67 0.69 11.69
CA GLN A 115 -16.45 0.68 13.14
C GLN A 115 -16.59 -0.74 13.68
N GLY A 116 -15.45 -1.35 14.04
CA GLY A 116 -15.40 -2.75 14.44
C GLY A 116 -15.85 -3.68 13.31
N HIS A 117 -16.95 -4.41 13.53
CA HIS A 117 -17.56 -5.31 12.55
C HIS A 117 -18.76 -4.68 11.81
N GLY A 118 -19.09 -3.42 12.11
CA GLY A 118 -20.25 -2.73 11.53
C GLY A 118 -19.88 -1.49 10.75
N TRP A 119 -20.90 -0.86 10.16
CA TRP A 119 -20.76 0.37 9.38
C TRP A 119 -21.61 1.47 10.00
N GLN A 120 -21.00 2.61 10.26
CA GLN A 120 -21.71 3.84 10.57
C GLN A 120 -22.05 4.57 9.27
N HIS A 121 -23.32 4.96 9.11
CA HIS A 121 -23.82 5.63 7.92
C HIS A 121 -24.00 7.13 8.15
N TYR A 122 -23.50 7.98 7.26
CA TYR A 122 -23.59 9.43 7.36
C TYR A 122 -24.39 10.01 6.19
N ARG A 123 -25.47 10.73 6.52
CA ARG A 123 -26.28 11.46 5.54
C ARG A 123 -25.74 12.88 5.34
N PRO A 124 -25.66 13.38 4.10
CA PRO A 124 -25.12 14.70 3.81
C PRO A 124 -26.00 15.80 4.41
N ARG A 125 -25.37 16.90 4.86
CA ARG A 125 -26.07 18.06 5.43
C ARG A 125 -26.74 18.94 4.36
N SER A 126 -26.30 18.86 3.11
CA SER A 126 -26.91 19.55 1.95
C SER A 126 -26.41 18.97 0.60
N PHE A 127 -27.26 18.96 -0.42
CA PHE A 127 -26.98 18.49 -1.80
C PHE A 127 -26.22 19.52 -2.66
N SER A 128 -25.35 20.34 -2.07
CA SER A 128 -24.48 21.22 -2.86
C SER A 128 -23.32 20.40 -3.43
N THR A 129 -23.31 20.25 -4.76
CA THR A 129 -22.42 19.37 -5.53
C THR A 129 -20.92 19.67 -5.45
N ARG A 130 -20.51 20.77 -4.80
CA ARG A 130 -19.10 21.18 -4.76
C ARG A 130 -18.41 21.02 -3.40
N ASN A 131 -19.13 20.85 -2.30
CA ASN A 131 -18.54 20.67 -0.96
C ASN A 131 -19.55 20.00 -0.03
N ILE A 132 -19.74 18.70 -0.19
CA ILE A 132 -20.63 17.94 0.69
C ILE A 132 -19.94 17.81 2.06
N GLN A 133 -20.62 18.26 3.11
CA GLN A 133 -20.18 18.13 4.49
C GLN A 133 -21.14 17.23 5.28
N TRP A 134 -20.58 16.43 6.19
CA TRP A 134 -21.33 15.62 7.14
C TRP A 134 -21.01 16.03 8.57
N ASP A 135 -21.99 15.92 9.46
CA ASP A 135 -21.76 16.10 10.89
C ASP A 135 -21.08 14.84 11.46
N TYR A 136 -20.01 15.03 12.22
CA TYR A 136 -19.30 13.99 12.95
C TYR A 136 -19.76 13.99 14.42
N PRO A 137 -20.42 12.92 14.90
CA PRO A 137 -20.82 12.87 16.30
C PRO A 137 -19.59 12.82 17.20
N ARG A 138 -19.38 13.86 18.02
CA ARG A 138 -18.24 13.99 18.96
C ARG A 138 -18.12 12.84 19.97
N SER A 139 -19.14 11.99 20.10
CA SER A 139 -19.12 10.81 20.99
C SER A 139 -18.21 9.67 20.52
N THR A 140 -17.64 9.76 19.32
CA THR A 140 -16.72 8.76 18.75
C THR A 140 -15.24 9.08 19.02
N GLN A 141 -14.92 9.62 20.21
CA GLN A 141 -13.53 9.70 20.65
C GLN A 141 -12.92 8.29 20.76
N LEU A 142 -12.12 7.93 19.77
CA LEU A 142 -11.03 6.97 19.87
C LEU A 142 -10.01 7.51 20.88
N SER A 143 -10.13 7.17 22.17
CA SER A 143 -9.03 7.12 23.15
C SER A 143 -9.51 6.56 24.48
N GLY A 144 -8.75 5.62 25.04
CA GLY A 144 -8.98 5.07 26.36
C GLY A 144 -8.93 6.12 27.48
N CYS A 145 -9.67 5.83 28.54
CA CYS A 145 -9.57 6.38 29.90
C CYS A 145 -9.44 7.91 30.05
N LYS A 146 -10.56 8.58 30.35
CA LYS A 146 -10.75 9.41 31.57
C LYS A 146 -12.20 9.93 31.60
N ARG A 147 -12.92 9.64 32.69
CA ARG A 147 -14.13 10.40 33.06
C ARG A 147 -13.70 11.81 33.47
N PRO A 148 -14.53 12.83 33.21
CA PRO A 148 -14.89 13.67 34.34
C PRO A 148 -16.38 14.00 34.41
N HIS A 149 -16.84 13.99 35.66
CA HIS A 149 -18.00 14.72 36.17
C HIS A 149 -17.91 16.21 35.78
N ASN A 150 -18.93 16.73 35.09
CA ASN A 150 -19.95 17.64 35.64
C ASN A 150 -20.75 18.24 34.49
N GLU A 151 -22.06 18.08 34.59
CA GLU A 151 -23.07 18.81 33.82
C GLU A 151 -22.89 20.31 34.07
N HIS A 152 -22.95 21.13 33.02
CA HIS A 152 -23.63 22.43 33.02
C HIS A 152 -24.03 22.76 31.57
N THR A 153 -25.35 22.78 31.37
CA THR A 153 -26.17 23.42 30.34
C THR A 153 -25.46 24.08 29.14
N ASP A 154 -25.70 23.54 27.96
CA ASP A 154 -25.82 24.37 26.76
C ASP A 154 -26.87 23.79 25.79
N ASN A 155 -27.63 24.68 25.17
CA ASN A 155 -28.93 24.42 24.53
C ASN A 155 -28.85 23.37 23.41
N GLY A 156 -29.59 22.26 23.62
CA GLY A 156 -29.49 21.04 22.84
C GLY A 156 -30.07 21.13 21.43
N VAL A 157 -29.19 21.16 20.43
CA VAL A 157 -29.42 20.40 19.19
C VAL A 157 -28.88 18.99 19.45
N SER A 158 -29.77 18.04 19.65
CA SER A 158 -29.43 16.63 19.86
C SER A 158 -28.85 16.04 18.58
N PHE A 159 -27.52 16.06 18.44
CA PHE A 159 -26.81 15.30 17.42
C PHE A 159 -26.87 13.82 17.81
N LEU A 160 -27.96 13.14 17.45
CA LEU A 160 -28.02 11.68 17.56
C LEU A 160 -26.87 11.09 16.73
N PRO A 161 -26.03 10.20 17.28
CA PRO A 161 -25.03 9.51 16.49
C PRO A 161 -25.74 8.81 15.33
N ALA A 162 -25.23 9.00 14.12
CA ALA A 162 -25.84 8.41 12.95
C ALA A 162 -25.95 6.89 13.13
N PRO A 163 -27.11 6.28 12.83
CA PRO A 163 -27.37 4.90 13.19
C PRO A 163 -26.36 3.97 12.53
N PHE A 164 -26.02 2.89 13.23
CA PHE A 164 -25.33 1.77 12.61
C PHE A 164 -26.19 1.21 11.48
N TRP A 165 -25.56 1.03 10.32
CA TRP A 165 -26.16 0.42 9.15
C TRP A 165 -26.42 -1.06 9.42
N ASN A 166 -27.66 -1.49 9.27
CA ASN A 166 -28.12 -2.85 9.56
C ASN A 166 -28.66 -3.58 8.32
N GLN A 167 -28.50 -2.99 7.14
CA GLN A 167 -28.89 -3.58 5.85
C GLN A 167 -27.63 -4.06 5.11
N PRO A 168 -27.77 -4.85 4.02
CA PRO A 168 -26.66 -5.10 3.11
C PRO A 168 -26.04 -3.78 2.62
N LEU A 169 -24.73 -3.79 2.42
CA LEU A 169 -24.02 -2.65 1.88
C LEU A 169 -24.47 -2.39 0.42
N PRO A 170 -24.60 -1.11 -0.01
CA PRO A 170 -24.96 -0.80 -1.39
C PRO A 170 -24.00 -1.38 -2.42
N ALA A 171 -24.50 -1.71 -3.61
CA ALA A 171 -23.67 -2.24 -4.70
C ALA A 171 -22.80 -1.15 -5.38
N ASP A 172 -23.15 0.13 -5.22
CA ASP A 172 -22.47 1.28 -5.83
C ASP A 172 -21.35 1.85 -4.95
N LEU A 173 -20.82 1.06 -4.01
CA LEU A 173 -19.78 1.53 -3.09
C LEU A 173 -18.44 1.71 -3.79
N CYS A 174 -17.84 2.86 -3.52
CA CYS A 174 -16.49 3.22 -3.92
C CYS A 174 -15.64 3.52 -2.69
N ARG A 175 -14.31 3.45 -2.83
CA ARG A 175 -13.39 3.92 -1.80
C ARG A 175 -13.56 5.42 -1.61
N ALA A 176 -13.44 5.88 -0.37
CA ALA A 176 -13.51 7.29 -0.04
C ALA A 176 -12.29 7.73 0.79
N THR A 177 -11.84 8.95 0.57
CA THR A 177 -10.98 9.66 1.52
C THR A 177 -11.74 10.84 2.10
N VAL A 178 -11.64 10.98 3.41
CA VAL A 178 -12.36 11.99 4.17
C VAL A 178 -11.37 12.78 5.01
N HIS A 179 -11.52 14.09 5.00
CA HIS A 179 -10.87 15.00 5.93
C HIS A 179 -11.82 15.29 7.09
N ILE A 180 -11.37 14.96 8.30
CA ILE A 180 -12.12 15.22 9.54
C ILE A 180 -11.63 16.55 10.12
N THR A 181 -12.54 17.46 10.45
CA THR A 181 -12.23 18.70 11.15
C THR A 181 -12.81 18.65 12.56
N PRO A 182 -12.06 18.18 13.58
CA PRO A 182 -12.62 17.92 14.92
C PRO A 182 -13.17 19.17 15.60
N SER A 183 -12.54 20.33 15.38
CA SER A 183 -12.97 21.62 15.95
C SER A 183 -14.37 22.03 15.48
N LEU A 184 -14.71 21.71 14.23
CA LEU A 184 -16.00 21.99 13.63
C LEU A 184 -16.96 20.81 13.73
N GLY A 185 -16.48 19.62 14.08
CA GLY A 185 -17.25 18.39 14.06
C GLY A 185 -17.74 18.04 12.66
N THR A 186 -16.96 18.33 11.62
CA THR A 186 -17.34 18.12 10.22
C THR A 186 -16.45 17.11 9.51
N LEU A 187 -17.03 16.40 8.55
CA LEU A 187 -16.34 15.54 7.58
C LEU A 187 -16.46 16.18 6.20
N ALA A 188 -15.38 16.13 5.42
CA ALA A 188 -15.38 16.54 4.01
C ALA A 188 -14.80 15.42 3.14
N LEU A 189 -15.47 15.09 2.04
CA LEU A 189 -15.01 14.08 1.08
C LEU A 189 -13.95 14.71 0.19
N THR A 190 -12.75 14.13 0.19
CA THR A 190 -11.58 14.68 -0.51
C THR A 190 -11.07 13.81 -1.64
N GLY A 191 -11.58 12.58 -1.79
CA GLY A 191 -11.27 11.71 -2.91
C GLY A 191 -12.24 10.53 -3.00
N ILE A 192 -12.55 10.11 -4.22
CA ILE A 192 -13.39 8.94 -4.52
C ILE A 192 -12.60 8.02 -5.44
N GLY A 193 -12.43 6.77 -5.03
CA GLY A 193 -11.67 5.79 -5.80
C GLY A 193 -12.53 4.98 -6.74
N THR A 194 -12.04 4.82 -7.96
CA THR A 194 -12.60 3.90 -8.95
C THR A 194 -11.96 2.53 -8.81
N ALA A 195 -12.78 1.48 -8.73
CA ALA A 195 -12.28 0.12 -8.84
C ALA A 195 -12.10 -0.23 -10.32
N SER A 196 -11.11 -1.07 -10.63
CA SER A 196 -11.09 -1.72 -11.94
C SER A 196 -12.34 -2.61 -12.04
N LEU A 197 -13.21 -2.32 -13.01
CA LEU A 197 -14.38 -3.16 -13.32
C LEU A 197 -13.98 -4.50 -13.94
N GLN A 198 -12.68 -4.80 -14.08
CA GLN A 198 -12.26 -6.06 -14.65
C GLN A 198 -12.67 -7.20 -13.71
N PRO A 199 -13.56 -8.10 -14.16
CA PRO A 199 -13.59 -9.40 -13.52
C PRO A 199 -12.18 -9.98 -13.66
N HIS A 200 -11.58 -10.41 -12.55
CA HIS A 200 -10.49 -11.37 -12.60
C HIS A 200 -11.05 -12.65 -13.24
N HIS A 201 -11.05 -12.71 -14.57
CA HIS A 201 -11.41 -13.89 -15.34
C HIS A 201 -10.32 -14.16 -16.38
N ASP A 202 -9.47 -15.12 -16.02
CA ASP A 202 -9.06 -16.25 -16.87
C ASP A 202 -8.37 -15.97 -18.21
N SER A 203 -7.36 -15.10 -18.18
CA SER A 203 -6.23 -15.24 -19.12
C SER A 203 -5.00 -14.54 -18.54
N GLN A 204 -4.65 -14.89 -17.30
CA GLN A 204 -3.37 -14.45 -16.77
C GLN A 204 -2.25 -15.11 -17.59
N PRO A 205 -1.22 -14.34 -17.98
CA PRO A 205 -0.14 -14.88 -18.77
C PRO A 205 0.56 -15.97 -17.97
N SER A 206 0.80 -17.12 -18.60
CA SER A 206 1.67 -18.15 -18.01
C SER A 206 2.98 -17.51 -17.51
N LEU A 207 3.63 -18.12 -16.51
CA LEU A 207 4.87 -17.60 -15.92
C LEU A 207 5.89 -17.19 -16.98
N LEU A 208 5.99 -17.99 -18.07
CA LEU A 208 6.82 -17.69 -19.22
C LEU A 208 6.38 -16.43 -19.97
N ALA A 209 5.09 -16.27 -20.22
CA ALA A 209 4.53 -15.08 -20.87
C ALA A 209 4.69 -13.82 -20.00
N ALA A 210 4.51 -13.93 -18.68
CA ALA A 210 4.75 -12.83 -17.74
C ALA A 210 6.22 -12.40 -17.73
N TRP A 211 7.14 -13.37 -17.67
CA TRP A 211 8.58 -13.13 -17.76
C TRP A 211 8.98 -12.53 -19.12
N MET A 212 8.44 -13.04 -20.24
CA MET A 212 8.71 -12.48 -21.58
C MET A 212 8.23 -11.03 -21.69
N ALA A 213 7.05 -10.71 -21.14
CA ALA A 213 6.52 -9.35 -21.12
C ALA A 213 7.34 -8.41 -20.22
N ALA A 214 7.87 -8.91 -19.10
CA ALA A 214 8.80 -8.15 -18.25
C ALA A 214 10.15 -7.94 -18.95
N SER A 215 10.69 -8.97 -19.59
CA SER A 215 11.95 -8.94 -20.34
C SER A 215 11.89 -7.99 -21.56
N ALA A 216 10.73 -7.89 -22.21
CA ALA A 216 10.52 -6.91 -23.28
C ALA A 216 10.56 -5.45 -22.79
N ARG A 217 10.38 -5.22 -21.47
CA ARG A 217 10.40 -3.91 -20.82
C ARG A 217 11.69 -3.66 -20.03
N VAL A 218 12.78 -4.37 -20.33
CA VAL A 218 14.09 -4.21 -19.66
C VAL A 218 14.59 -2.77 -19.60
N THR A 219 14.25 -1.93 -20.58
CA THR A 219 14.58 -0.50 -20.60
C THR A 219 13.82 0.32 -19.55
N GLU A 220 12.61 -0.08 -19.17
CA GLU A 220 11.80 0.53 -18.11
C GLU A 220 12.31 0.13 -16.72
N TYR A 221 12.81 -1.10 -16.58
CA TYR A 221 13.30 -1.66 -15.32
C TYR A 221 14.83 -1.64 -15.18
N VAL A 222 15.56 -0.94 -16.06
CA VAL A 222 17.04 -0.84 -16.03
C VAL A 222 17.72 -2.20 -15.86
N GLY A 223 17.19 -3.27 -16.44
CA GLY A 223 17.75 -4.63 -16.33
C GLY A 223 17.59 -5.33 -14.98
N TRP A 224 16.65 -4.92 -14.11
CA TRP A 224 16.35 -5.62 -12.85
C TRP A 224 15.44 -6.87 -13.02
N THR A 225 15.20 -7.31 -14.26
CA THR A 225 14.42 -8.51 -14.58
C THR A 225 15.36 -9.71 -14.78
N PRO A 226 14.99 -10.92 -14.34
CA PRO A 226 15.83 -12.11 -14.53
C PRO A 226 16.17 -12.38 -16.00
N GLU A 227 17.43 -12.69 -16.29
CA GLU A 227 17.90 -13.04 -17.64
C GLU A 227 17.52 -14.46 -18.05
N GLU A 228 17.40 -15.37 -17.07
CA GLU A 228 17.09 -16.77 -17.36
C GLU A 228 16.19 -17.36 -16.29
N ILE A 229 15.17 -18.10 -16.75
CA ILE A 229 14.31 -18.93 -15.92
C ILE A 229 14.27 -20.33 -16.52
N GLU A 230 14.64 -21.31 -15.71
CA GLU A 230 14.63 -22.73 -16.04
C GLU A 230 13.63 -23.42 -15.11
N ILE A 231 12.70 -24.18 -15.68
CA ILE A 231 11.71 -24.95 -14.93
C ILE A 231 12.10 -26.42 -15.04
N ASP A 232 12.55 -27.00 -13.93
CA ASP A 232 12.86 -28.41 -13.83
C ASP A 232 11.65 -29.13 -13.22
N GLY A 233 10.86 -29.71 -14.12
CA GLY A 233 9.70 -30.56 -13.88
C GLY A 233 8.34 -29.83 -13.70
N ASP A 234 7.43 -30.35 -12.87
CA ASP A 234 6.02 -29.91 -12.85
C ASP A 234 5.80 -28.65 -12.01
N LYS A 235 5.69 -27.52 -12.72
CA LYS A 235 5.32 -26.21 -12.17
C LYS A 235 4.04 -26.24 -11.32
N SER A 236 3.06 -27.06 -11.65
CA SER A 236 1.78 -27.13 -10.90
C SER A 236 2.00 -27.54 -9.45
N LEU A 237 2.99 -28.41 -9.19
CA LEU A 237 3.34 -28.83 -7.84
C LEU A 237 4.02 -27.70 -7.04
N LEU A 238 4.70 -26.78 -7.71
CA LEU A 238 5.26 -25.58 -7.09
C LEU A 238 4.17 -24.57 -6.73
N VAL A 239 3.13 -24.42 -7.57
CA VAL A 239 1.95 -23.62 -7.26
C VAL A 239 1.24 -24.19 -6.02
N VAL A 240 1.02 -25.51 -5.97
CA VAL A 240 0.43 -26.17 -4.80
C VAL A 240 1.29 -25.96 -3.55
N ALA A 241 2.62 -26.09 -3.68
CA ALA A 241 3.53 -25.84 -2.57
C ALA A 241 3.46 -24.38 -2.08
N LEU A 242 3.28 -23.41 -2.98
CA LEU A 242 3.12 -22.00 -2.62
C LEU A 242 1.83 -21.76 -1.84
N LEU A 243 0.70 -22.27 -2.36
CA LEU A 243 -0.62 -22.12 -1.73
C LEU A 243 -0.69 -22.79 -0.35
N GLU A 244 0.09 -23.84 -0.13
CA GLU A 244 0.16 -24.57 1.15
C GLU A 244 1.26 -24.06 2.10
N ASP A 245 1.91 -22.92 1.83
CA ASP A 245 3.01 -22.38 2.65
C ASP A 245 4.20 -23.35 2.80
N ARG A 246 4.47 -24.12 1.74
CA ARG A 246 5.56 -25.10 1.63
C ARG A 246 6.60 -24.73 0.58
N LEU A 247 6.41 -23.67 -0.22
CA LEU A 247 7.41 -23.22 -1.16
C LEU A 247 8.57 -22.55 -0.41
N CYS A 248 9.79 -22.89 -0.79
CA CYS A 248 11.01 -22.26 -0.31
C CYS A 248 11.68 -21.51 -1.46
N VAL A 249 12.06 -20.26 -1.21
CA VAL A 249 12.84 -19.44 -2.12
C VAL A 249 14.24 -19.29 -1.53
N ILE A 250 15.25 -19.78 -2.25
CA ILE A 250 16.66 -19.71 -1.86
C ILE A 250 17.35 -18.78 -2.85
N SER A 251 18.03 -17.76 -2.36
CA SER A 251 18.79 -16.80 -3.18
C SER A 251 20.22 -16.72 -2.67
N ASP A 252 21.17 -16.57 -3.58
CA ASP A 252 22.58 -16.33 -3.27
C ASP A 252 23.18 -15.35 -4.28
N GLY A 253 23.73 -14.24 -3.78
CA GLY A 253 24.34 -13.17 -4.57
C GLY A 253 25.86 -13.20 -4.49
N SER A 254 26.55 -13.12 -5.63
CA SER A 254 28.01 -13.16 -5.69
C SER A 254 28.60 -11.98 -6.45
N TYR A 255 29.72 -11.47 -5.94
CA TYR A 255 30.50 -10.41 -6.57
C TYR A 255 32.00 -10.66 -6.31
N LYS A 256 32.82 -10.70 -7.37
CA LYS A 256 34.27 -10.94 -7.19
C LYS A 256 35.22 -10.14 -8.09
N LEU A 257 34.79 -9.53 -9.20
CA LEU A 257 35.52 -8.56 -10.07
C LEU A 257 34.81 -8.54 -11.45
N GLY A 258 33.70 -7.82 -11.57
CA GLY A 258 32.83 -7.84 -12.76
C GLY A 258 31.37 -7.53 -12.41
N PRO A 259 30.41 -7.70 -13.34
CA PRO A 259 29.00 -7.59 -12.98
C PRO A 259 28.67 -8.59 -11.87
N GLY A 260 27.95 -8.14 -10.84
CA GLY A 260 27.42 -9.03 -9.81
C GLY A 260 26.44 -10.03 -10.42
N MET A 261 26.33 -11.20 -9.82
CA MET A 261 25.42 -12.25 -10.26
C MET A 261 24.62 -12.77 -9.09
N ALA A 262 23.39 -13.22 -9.33
CA ALA A 262 22.62 -13.97 -8.34
C ALA A 262 22.01 -15.23 -8.96
N ALA A 263 21.85 -16.25 -8.12
CA ALA A 263 21.10 -17.44 -8.45
C ALA A 263 19.95 -17.59 -7.44
N VAL A 264 18.77 -17.94 -7.95
CA VAL A 264 17.58 -18.19 -7.12
C VAL A 264 17.02 -19.57 -7.45
N GLN A 265 16.56 -20.28 -6.43
CA GLN A 265 15.80 -21.52 -6.59
C GLN A 265 14.49 -21.45 -5.81
N LEU A 266 13.39 -21.80 -6.48
CA LEU A 266 12.09 -22.01 -5.87
C LEU A 266 11.82 -23.51 -5.86
N LEU A 267 11.63 -24.11 -4.68
CA LEU A 267 11.40 -25.55 -4.53
C LEU A 267 10.53 -25.87 -3.31
N PRO A 268 9.88 -27.05 -3.24
CA PRO A 268 9.13 -27.46 -2.06
C PRO A 268 10.06 -27.71 -0.87
N ARG A 269 9.67 -27.26 0.33
CA ARG A 269 10.43 -27.40 1.58
C ARG A 269 10.69 -28.86 1.98
N LYS A 270 9.82 -29.79 1.57
CA LYS A 270 9.96 -31.23 1.78
C LYS A 270 9.35 -31.99 0.62
N GLY A 271 10.08 -32.98 0.09
CA GLY A 271 9.56 -33.99 -0.84
C GLY A 271 9.13 -33.41 -2.18
N GLY A 272 10.09 -33.27 -3.09
CA GLY A 272 9.89 -32.89 -4.48
C GLY A 272 11.23 -32.73 -5.18
N THR A 273 11.28 -33.06 -6.47
CA THR A 273 12.42 -32.73 -7.35
C THR A 273 12.18 -31.47 -8.15
N GLU A 274 10.93 -30.98 -8.15
CA GLU A 274 10.51 -29.82 -8.92
C GLU A 274 11.18 -28.56 -8.41
N ARG A 275 11.66 -27.73 -9.35
CA ARG A 275 12.26 -26.44 -9.02
C ARG A 275 12.17 -25.47 -10.18
N ILE A 276 12.12 -24.20 -9.84
CA ILE A 276 12.43 -23.11 -10.77
C ILE A 276 13.79 -22.57 -10.41
N ILE A 277 14.69 -22.53 -11.39
CA ILE A 277 16.02 -21.96 -11.27
C ILE A 277 16.03 -20.63 -12.02
N VAL A 278 16.51 -19.60 -11.35
CA VAL A 278 16.57 -18.24 -11.88
C VAL A 278 18.02 -17.77 -11.84
N ARG A 279 18.49 -17.18 -12.93
CA ARG A 279 19.82 -16.56 -12.99
C ARG A 279 19.66 -15.07 -13.28
N CYS A 280 20.36 -14.27 -12.48
CA CYS A 280 20.28 -12.83 -12.53
C CYS A 280 21.66 -12.19 -12.67
N GLN A 281 21.81 -11.18 -13.52
CA GLN A 281 22.94 -10.26 -13.50
C GLN A 281 22.51 -8.97 -12.78
N THR A 282 23.36 -8.49 -11.88
CA THR A 282 23.13 -7.22 -11.19
C THR A 282 23.27 -6.08 -12.20
N PRO A 283 22.21 -5.29 -12.47
CA PRO A 283 22.30 -4.18 -13.39
C PRO A 283 23.13 -3.02 -12.81
N GLY A 284 23.70 -2.20 -13.69
CA GLY A 284 24.50 -1.03 -13.34
C GLY A 284 25.93 -1.06 -13.90
N LEU A 285 26.64 0.04 -13.77
CA LEU A 285 28.04 0.17 -14.17
C LEU A 285 28.94 -0.61 -13.21
N THR A 286 30.19 -0.85 -13.61
CA THR A 286 31.17 -1.59 -12.79
C THR A 286 31.37 -0.97 -11.40
N ASP A 287 31.34 0.36 -11.32
CA ASP A 287 31.51 1.10 -10.06
C ASP A 287 30.29 0.99 -9.13
N ASP A 288 29.12 0.64 -9.67
CA ASP A 288 27.92 0.42 -8.88
C ASP A 288 27.90 -0.97 -8.23
N GLN A 289 28.70 -1.91 -8.74
CA GLN A 289 28.59 -3.32 -8.38
C GLN A 289 29.06 -3.57 -6.94
N SER A 290 28.26 -4.34 -6.20
CA SER A 290 28.60 -4.79 -4.86
C SER A 290 27.92 -6.11 -4.53
N ALA A 291 28.45 -6.80 -3.51
CA ALA A 291 27.82 -8.00 -2.96
C ALA A 291 26.37 -7.72 -2.51
N TYR A 292 26.12 -6.57 -1.86
CA TYR A 292 24.78 -6.19 -1.40
C TYR A 292 23.77 -6.04 -2.54
N ARG A 293 24.17 -5.44 -3.67
CA ARG A 293 23.28 -5.36 -4.84
C ARG A 293 23.03 -6.71 -5.48
N SER A 294 24.02 -7.59 -5.42
CA SER A 294 23.90 -8.97 -5.92
C SER A 294 22.93 -9.79 -5.06
N GLU A 295 22.92 -9.60 -3.75
CA GLU A 295 21.87 -10.17 -2.88
C GLU A 295 20.49 -9.59 -3.20
N LEU A 296 20.42 -8.26 -3.41
CA LEU A 296 19.16 -7.57 -3.66
C LEU A 296 18.49 -8.03 -4.97
N ILE A 297 19.25 -8.18 -6.05
CA ILE A 297 18.68 -8.66 -7.32
C ILE A 297 18.16 -10.09 -7.18
N GLY A 298 18.85 -10.96 -6.45
CA GLY A 298 18.38 -12.32 -6.20
C GLY A 298 17.08 -12.37 -5.39
N LEU A 299 16.95 -11.54 -4.35
CA LEU A 299 15.70 -11.41 -3.60
C LEU A 299 14.56 -10.87 -4.46
N LEU A 300 14.82 -9.82 -5.25
CA LEU A 300 13.82 -9.24 -6.14
C LEU A 300 13.35 -10.27 -7.19
N ALA A 301 14.29 -10.97 -7.82
CA ALA A 301 13.99 -12.01 -8.80
C ALA A 301 13.15 -13.14 -8.21
N GLY A 302 13.46 -13.58 -6.99
CA GLY A 302 12.64 -14.56 -6.28
C GLY A 302 11.19 -14.09 -6.08
N ILE A 303 11.00 -12.83 -5.68
CA ILE A 303 9.67 -12.24 -5.51
C ILE A 303 8.93 -12.16 -6.86
N MET A 304 9.60 -11.70 -7.92
CA MET A 304 9.01 -11.59 -9.27
C MET A 304 8.53 -12.95 -9.78
N VAL A 305 9.34 -14.00 -9.60
CA VAL A 305 8.97 -15.35 -10.06
C VAL A 305 7.84 -15.94 -9.21
N VAL A 306 7.79 -15.68 -7.90
CA VAL A 306 6.65 -16.08 -7.05
C VAL A 306 5.36 -15.37 -7.50
N ASP A 307 5.43 -14.08 -7.80
CA ASP A 307 4.30 -13.29 -8.30
C ASP A 307 3.77 -13.86 -9.63
N TRP A 308 4.65 -14.10 -10.60
CA TRP A 308 4.29 -14.73 -11.87
C TRP A 308 3.79 -16.16 -11.72
N LEU A 309 4.21 -16.88 -10.68
CA LEU A 309 3.73 -18.22 -10.37
C LEU A 309 2.33 -18.23 -9.75
N LEU A 310 1.92 -17.14 -9.08
CA LEU A 310 0.56 -16.95 -8.56
C LEU A 310 -0.44 -16.55 -9.65
N ASP A 311 0.04 -15.79 -10.64
CA ASP A 311 -0.76 -15.32 -11.77
C ASP A 311 -0.98 -16.40 -12.85
N GLN A 312 -1.31 -17.64 -12.45
CA GLN A 312 -1.53 -18.79 -13.36
C GLN A 312 -2.99 -19.19 -13.49
#